data_AF-A0A8H6VZ88-F1
#
_entry.id   AF-A0A8H6VZ88-F1
#
_cell.length_a   1.000
_cell.length_b   1.000
_cell.length_c   1.000
_cell.angle_alpha   90.00
_cell.angle_beta   90.00
_cell.angle_gamma   90.00
#
_symmetry.space_group_name_H-M   'P 1'
#
loop_
_entity.id
_entity.type
_entity.pdbx_description
1 polymer ?
#
loop_
_entity_poly.entity_id
_entity_poly.type
_entity_poly.pdbx_seq_one_letter_code
_entity_poly.pdbx_strand_id
1 'polypeptide(L)'
;MAEELKVAGNKLFVANKYQEAIEKYSAAITLSWFHFCKLLLNELLALHSRMEEGLVDAKKSTQLDHHYSKGWFRRGVCEDALGNIPESIESYETALKTATTTTQKSQIEAAISKVQEKILDPRYLSVDLLYAIARAHDMALPAGSPTRDILRQTVTEHPLFGEEPKLRLLFIPQSETEDVRQIELVRDQDIEQKIAQLLGCELVDAVMLHSQGQIAKAKNQDVGIGRLHESYELWMDDMAVYNRPLNERASRLLHRPQTHGPVLLQKTTMMRRDKSPLANSGEIISFERVTEDELNSDDYKKRREEWLHYQGTADTSMFTVVL
;
A
#
# COMPACT_ATOMS: atom_id res chain seq x y z
N MET A 1 7.55 -37.40 28.41
CA MET A 1 6.30 -36.65 28.67
C MET A 1 5.88 -35.76 27.49
N ALA A 2 6.45 -34.55 27.31
CA ALA A 2 6.01 -33.63 26.24
C ALA A 2 6.28 -34.21 24.83
N GLU A 3 7.46 -34.79 24.62
CA GLU A 3 7.85 -35.45 23.36
C GLU A 3 6.99 -36.69 23.03
N GLU A 4 6.46 -37.37 24.04
CA GLU A 4 5.57 -38.53 23.82
C GLU A 4 4.16 -38.07 23.41
N LEU A 5 3.65 -37.01 24.04
CA LEU A 5 2.41 -36.35 23.61
C LEU A 5 2.52 -35.83 22.17
N LYS A 6 3.73 -35.40 21.77
CA LYS A 6 4.06 -35.04 20.38
C LYS A 6 3.88 -36.21 19.42
N VAL A 7 4.53 -37.33 19.72
CA VAL A 7 4.49 -38.52 18.86
C VAL A 7 3.06 -39.06 18.78
N ALA A 8 2.31 -38.96 19.87
CA ALA A 8 0.89 -39.30 19.90
C ALA A 8 0.04 -38.37 19.03
N GLY A 9 0.24 -37.05 19.14
CA GLY A 9 -0.41 -36.06 18.29
C GLY A 9 -0.15 -36.31 16.80
N ASN A 10 1.10 -36.57 16.41
CA ASN A 10 1.47 -36.76 15.00
C ASN A 10 0.78 -38.01 14.40
N LYS A 11 0.67 -39.07 15.21
CA LYS A 11 -0.02 -40.30 14.81
C LYS A 11 -1.52 -40.05 14.61
N LEU A 12 -2.15 -39.29 15.50
CA LEU A 12 -3.57 -38.92 15.39
C LEU A 12 -3.81 -38.03 14.16
N PHE A 13 -2.88 -37.14 13.86
CA PHE A 13 -2.94 -36.27 12.70
C PHE A 13 -2.83 -37.03 11.37
N VAL A 14 -1.86 -37.93 11.24
CA VAL A 14 -1.74 -38.81 10.07
C VAL A 14 -2.99 -39.69 9.90
N ALA A 15 -3.68 -39.99 11.01
CA ALA A 15 -4.96 -40.70 11.01
C ALA A 15 -6.19 -39.81 10.77
N ASN A 16 -6.01 -38.53 10.39
CA ASN A 16 -7.06 -37.53 10.17
C ASN A 16 -7.96 -37.25 11.38
N LYS A 17 -7.48 -37.54 12.60
CA LYS A 17 -8.19 -37.27 13.87
C LYS A 17 -7.76 -35.93 14.44
N TYR A 18 -8.13 -34.86 13.75
CA TYR A 18 -7.55 -33.54 13.99
C TYR A 18 -7.89 -32.95 15.36
N GLN A 19 -9.11 -33.13 15.86
CA GLN A 19 -9.50 -32.59 17.17
C GLN A 19 -8.73 -33.26 18.32
N GLU A 20 -8.59 -34.59 18.27
CA GLU A 20 -7.81 -35.35 19.24
C GLU A 20 -6.32 -35.02 19.16
N ALA A 21 -5.80 -34.78 17.95
CA ALA A 21 -4.42 -34.36 17.73
C ALA A 21 -4.17 -33.01 18.41
N ILE A 22 -5.04 -32.02 18.19
CA ILE A 22 -4.97 -30.68 18.80
C ILE A 22 -4.88 -30.77 20.32
N GLU A 23 -5.72 -31.58 20.96
CA GLU A 23 -5.69 -31.75 22.43
C GLU A 23 -4.35 -32.31 22.93
N LYS A 24 -3.76 -33.28 22.22
CA LYS A 24 -2.43 -33.82 22.57
C LYS A 24 -1.33 -32.79 22.39
N TYR A 25 -1.43 -31.93 21.38
CA TYR A 25 -0.47 -30.85 21.19
C TYR A 25 -0.62 -29.72 22.19
N SER A 26 -1.84 -29.29 22.50
CA SER A 26 -2.11 -28.33 23.57
C SER A 26 -1.57 -28.81 24.91
N ALA A 27 -1.77 -30.09 25.24
CA ALA A 27 -1.18 -30.70 26.43
C ALA A 27 0.35 -30.69 26.38
N ALA A 28 0.97 -31.00 25.24
CA ALA A 28 2.42 -30.96 25.10
C ALA A 28 3.00 -29.54 25.25
N ILE A 29 2.27 -28.52 24.82
CA ILE A 29 2.63 -27.09 24.96
C ILE A 29 2.63 -26.65 26.42
N THR A 30 1.64 -27.09 27.22
CA THR A 30 1.62 -26.76 28.66
C THR A 30 2.86 -27.29 29.40
N LEU A 31 3.51 -28.32 28.87
CA LEU A 31 4.68 -28.96 29.47
C LEU A 31 6.03 -28.40 28.97
N SER A 32 6.09 -27.85 27.76
CA SER A 32 7.30 -27.20 27.24
C SER A 32 6.96 -26.19 26.14
N TRP A 33 6.61 -24.98 26.55
CA TRP A 33 6.11 -23.93 25.66
C TRP A 33 7.09 -23.58 24.51
N PHE A 34 8.38 -23.45 24.83
CA PHE A 34 9.39 -22.93 23.89
C PHE A 34 9.69 -23.89 22.72
N HIS A 35 9.68 -25.20 22.97
CA HIS A 35 9.95 -26.21 21.93
C HIS A 35 8.68 -26.56 21.12
N PHE A 36 7.49 -26.41 21.71
CA PHE A 36 6.22 -26.87 21.14
C PHE A 36 5.41 -25.81 20.40
N CYS A 37 5.66 -24.51 20.59
CA CYS A 37 5.06 -23.46 19.75
C CYS A 37 5.42 -23.62 18.27
N LYS A 38 6.61 -24.18 17.97
CA LYS A 38 7.02 -24.53 16.60
C LYS A 38 6.12 -25.58 15.95
N LEU A 39 5.35 -26.34 16.73
CA LEU A 39 4.66 -27.54 16.26
C LEU A 39 3.14 -27.40 16.15
N LEU A 40 2.47 -26.61 16.99
CA LEU A 40 1.01 -26.36 16.85
C LEU A 40 0.69 -25.78 15.46
N LEU A 41 1.61 -24.95 14.96
CA LEU A 41 1.62 -24.39 13.61
C LEU A 41 1.53 -25.46 12.53
N ASN A 42 2.08 -26.67 12.77
CA ASN A 42 2.17 -27.68 11.73
C ASN A 42 0.82 -28.21 11.25
N GLU A 43 -0.18 -28.14 12.12
CA GLU A 43 -1.41 -28.93 12.01
C GLU A 43 -2.70 -28.13 11.98
N LEU A 44 -2.72 -26.90 12.51
CA LEU A 44 -3.88 -25.99 12.36
C LEU A 44 -4.22 -25.71 10.89
N LEU A 45 -3.23 -25.78 10.01
CA LEU A 45 -3.38 -25.66 8.56
C LEU A 45 -4.11 -26.85 7.89
N ALA A 46 -4.32 -27.98 8.59
CA ALA A 46 -5.13 -29.09 8.07
C ALA A 46 -6.64 -28.85 8.22
N LEU A 47 -7.05 -27.86 9.01
CA LEU A 47 -8.43 -27.42 9.10
C LEU A 47 -8.56 -26.11 8.31
N HIS A 48 -9.02 -26.23 7.06
CA HIS A 48 -9.45 -25.08 6.25
C HIS A 48 -10.47 -24.16 6.96
N SER A 49 -11.08 -24.60 8.06
CA SER A 49 -12.09 -23.89 8.84
C SER A 49 -11.56 -23.04 10.01
N ARG A 50 -10.25 -22.94 10.25
CA ARG A 50 -9.65 -22.18 11.38
C ARG A 50 -8.42 -21.36 10.99
N MET A 51 -8.45 -20.72 9.83
CA MET A 51 -7.31 -19.96 9.30
C MET A 51 -6.95 -18.74 10.15
N GLU A 52 -7.94 -18.08 10.78
CA GLU A 52 -7.75 -16.94 11.68
C GLU A 52 -6.99 -17.34 12.95
N GLU A 53 -7.36 -18.46 13.56
CA GLU A 53 -6.67 -19.00 14.74
C GLU A 53 -5.27 -19.49 14.38
N GLY A 54 -5.13 -20.14 13.22
CA GLY A 54 -3.84 -20.53 12.66
C GLY A 54 -2.91 -19.33 12.44
N LEU A 55 -3.45 -18.18 12.01
CA LEU A 55 -2.69 -16.95 11.85
C LEU A 55 -2.21 -16.39 13.20
N VAL A 56 -3.07 -16.40 14.23
CA VAL A 56 -2.69 -15.95 15.59
C VAL A 56 -1.51 -16.76 16.11
N ASP A 57 -1.55 -18.08 15.95
CA ASP A 57 -0.48 -18.95 16.43
C ASP A 57 0.78 -18.81 15.56
N ALA A 58 0.63 -18.69 14.24
CA ALA A 58 1.74 -18.40 13.33
C ALA A 58 2.50 -17.12 13.72
N LYS A 59 1.77 -16.04 14.02
CA LYS A 59 2.34 -14.78 14.51
C LYS A 59 3.11 -14.99 15.81
N LYS A 60 2.53 -15.67 16.81
CA LYS A 60 3.25 -16.00 18.07
C LYS A 60 4.53 -16.79 17.81
N SER A 61 4.50 -17.78 16.93
CA SER A 61 5.70 -18.58 16.62
C SER A 61 6.80 -17.74 15.99
N THR A 62 6.46 -16.81 15.09
CA THR A 62 7.46 -15.91 14.47
C THR A 62 8.00 -14.86 15.43
N GLN A 63 7.22 -14.47 16.45
CA GLN A 63 7.67 -13.58 17.54
C GLN A 63 8.60 -14.29 18.52
N LEU A 64 8.36 -15.58 18.77
CA LEU A 64 9.20 -16.38 19.66
C LEU A 64 10.54 -16.76 19.03
N ASP A 65 10.56 -17.06 17.73
CA ASP A 65 11.77 -17.35 16.98
C ASP A 65 11.69 -16.73 15.58
N HIS A 66 12.33 -15.57 15.42
CA HIS A 66 12.39 -14.84 14.17
C HIS A 66 13.15 -15.59 13.05
N HIS A 67 13.96 -16.60 13.40
CA HIS A 67 14.71 -17.42 12.42
C HIS A 67 13.97 -18.70 12.06
N TYR A 68 12.76 -18.90 12.58
CA TYR A 68 11.99 -20.10 12.32
C TYR A 68 11.30 -20.04 10.95
N SER A 69 12.02 -20.45 9.91
CA SER A 69 11.54 -20.44 8.51
C SER A 69 10.19 -21.13 8.29
N LYS A 70 9.93 -22.26 8.95
CA LYS A 70 8.61 -22.94 8.86
C LYS A 70 7.50 -22.11 9.51
N GLY A 71 7.81 -21.32 10.52
CA GLY A 71 6.86 -20.41 11.17
C GLY A 71 6.40 -19.33 10.22
N TRP A 72 7.37 -18.68 9.58
CA TRP A 72 7.12 -17.67 8.54
C TRP A 72 6.38 -18.23 7.34
N PHE A 73 6.76 -19.43 6.84
CA PHE A 73 6.06 -20.05 5.72
C PHE A 73 4.57 -20.26 6.03
N ARG A 74 4.25 -20.70 7.25
CA ARG A 74 2.87 -20.98 7.67
C ARG A 74 2.06 -19.73 7.92
N ARG A 75 2.70 -18.69 8.46
CA ARG A 75 2.11 -17.35 8.51
C ARG A 75 1.68 -16.93 7.10
N GLY A 76 2.55 -17.14 6.11
CA GLY A 76 2.26 -16.93 4.70
C GLY A 76 1.09 -17.77 4.17
N VAL A 77 1.00 -19.06 4.51
CA VAL A 77 -0.14 -19.89 4.07
C VAL A 77 -1.47 -19.41 4.68
N CYS A 78 -1.49 -19.06 5.97
CA CYS A 78 -2.69 -18.54 6.61
C CYS A 78 -3.10 -17.17 6.04
N GLU A 79 -2.15 -16.27 5.83
CA GLU A 79 -2.39 -14.96 5.23
C GLU A 79 -2.93 -15.10 3.79
N ASP A 80 -2.34 -15.99 2.98
CA ASP A 80 -2.84 -16.31 1.63
C ASP A 80 -4.26 -16.85 1.65
N ALA A 81 -4.54 -17.81 2.54
CA ALA A 81 -5.87 -18.43 2.67
C ALA A 81 -6.95 -17.44 3.13
N LEU A 82 -6.57 -16.45 3.96
CA LEU A 82 -7.45 -15.37 4.42
C LEU A 82 -7.59 -14.24 3.38
N GLY A 83 -6.90 -14.33 2.24
CA GLY A 83 -6.91 -13.28 1.21
C GLY A 83 -6.07 -12.07 1.56
N ASN A 84 -5.28 -12.13 2.64
CA ASN A 84 -4.18 -11.22 2.95
C ASN A 84 -2.97 -11.65 2.10
N ILE A 85 -3.18 -11.67 0.78
CA ILE A 85 -2.21 -12.07 -0.26
C ILE A 85 -0.79 -11.61 0.04
N PRO A 86 -0.60 -10.40 0.56
CA PRO A 86 0.75 -9.88 0.46
C PRO A 86 1.53 -9.74 1.75
N GLU A 87 0.87 -9.69 2.91
CA GLU A 87 1.47 -10.10 4.18
C GLU A 87 1.97 -11.53 3.99
N SER A 88 1.22 -12.32 3.22
CA SER A 88 1.63 -13.66 2.83
C SER A 88 2.96 -13.68 2.06
N ILE A 89 3.16 -12.79 1.09
CA ILE A 89 4.41 -12.68 0.33
C ILE A 89 5.56 -12.26 1.24
N GLU A 90 5.37 -11.26 2.10
CA GLU A 90 6.38 -10.83 3.07
C GLU A 90 6.78 -11.98 4.01
N SER A 91 5.79 -12.71 4.51
CA SER A 91 5.97 -13.90 5.33
C SER A 91 6.73 -14.99 4.58
N TYR A 92 6.41 -15.26 3.31
CA TYR A 92 7.14 -16.21 2.49
C TYR A 92 8.58 -15.75 2.17
N GLU A 93 8.81 -14.48 1.84
CA GLU A 93 10.15 -13.95 1.63
C GLU A 93 11.01 -14.09 2.90
N THR A 94 10.41 -13.84 4.07
CA THR A 94 11.09 -13.98 5.36
C THR A 94 11.36 -15.45 5.68
N ALA A 95 10.43 -16.35 5.32
CA ALA A 95 10.67 -17.78 5.35
C ALA A 95 11.84 -18.19 4.46
N LEU A 96 11.94 -17.61 3.25
CA LEU A 96 13.00 -17.92 2.28
C LEU A 96 14.37 -17.50 2.79
N LYS A 97 14.48 -16.29 3.38
CA LYS A 97 15.73 -15.77 3.97
C LYS A 97 16.25 -16.66 5.11
N THR A 98 15.33 -17.26 5.86
CA THR A 98 15.66 -18.08 7.05
C THR A 98 15.70 -19.58 6.74
N ALA A 99 15.41 -20.00 5.50
CA ALA A 99 15.40 -21.39 5.07
C ALA A 99 16.83 -21.95 4.91
N THR A 100 17.08 -23.13 5.47
CA THR A 100 18.41 -23.75 5.49
C THR A 100 18.59 -24.85 4.46
N THR A 101 17.50 -25.40 3.91
CA THR A 101 17.56 -26.52 2.94
C THR A 101 17.06 -26.11 1.56
N THR A 102 17.66 -26.67 0.51
CA THR A 102 17.28 -26.39 -0.88
C THR A 102 15.82 -26.78 -1.17
N THR A 103 15.36 -27.90 -0.62
CA THR A 103 13.97 -28.35 -0.76
C THR A 103 12.99 -27.34 -0.15
N GLN A 104 13.31 -26.80 1.03
CA GLN A 104 12.46 -25.79 1.68
C GLN A 104 12.43 -24.49 0.86
N LYS A 105 13.57 -24.04 0.35
CA LYS A 105 13.64 -22.84 -0.50
C LYS A 105 12.77 -22.98 -1.75
N SER A 106 12.91 -24.10 -2.48
CA SER A 106 12.11 -24.37 -3.67
C SER A 106 10.60 -24.42 -3.38
N GLN A 107 10.19 -25.00 -2.25
CA GLN A 107 8.79 -25.00 -1.83
C GLN A 107 8.27 -23.58 -1.56
N ILE A 108 9.07 -22.74 -0.91
CA ILE A 108 8.71 -21.34 -0.61
C ILE A 108 8.64 -20.52 -1.90
N GLU A 109 9.61 -20.67 -2.79
CA GLU A 109 9.63 -19.99 -4.11
C GLU A 109 8.39 -20.35 -4.94
N ALA A 110 8.00 -21.64 -4.97
CA ALA A 110 6.78 -22.06 -5.64
C ALA A 110 5.51 -21.45 -5.01
N ALA A 111 5.46 -21.33 -3.67
CA ALA A 111 4.35 -20.66 -2.98
C ALA A 111 4.30 -19.17 -3.31
N ILE A 112 5.45 -18.48 -3.33
CA ILE A 112 5.55 -17.07 -3.74
C ILE A 112 5.04 -16.90 -5.18
N SER A 113 5.51 -17.72 -6.13
CA SER A 113 5.07 -17.65 -7.53
C SER A 113 3.55 -17.83 -7.65
N LYS A 114 2.98 -18.81 -6.95
CA LYS A 114 1.53 -19.06 -6.97
C LYS A 114 0.71 -17.90 -6.38
N VAL A 115 1.23 -17.23 -5.36
CA VAL A 115 0.57 -16.06 -4.77
C VAL A 115 0.77 -14.82 -5.64
N GLN A 116 1.91 -14.68 -6.32
CA GLN A 116 2.15 -13.63 -7.30
C GLN A 116 1.20 -13.73 -8.50
N GLU A 117 0.86 -14.94 -8.96
CA GLU A 117 -0.19 -15.15 -9.94
C GLU A 117 -1.55 -14.59 -9.46
N LYS A 118 -1.86 -14.69 -8.16
CA LYS A 118 -3.07 -14.09 -7.58
C LYS A 118 -3.02 -12.56 -7.52
N ILE A 119 -1.84 -11.94 -7.39
CA ILE A 119 -1.70 -10.47 -7.44
C ILE A 119 -2.14 -9.95 -8.81
N LEU A 120 -1.79 -10.68 -9.87
CA LEU A 120 -2.16 -10.34 -11.25
C LEU A 120 -3.62 -10.67 -11.56
N ASP A 121 -4.28 -11.40 -10.68
CA ASP A 121 -5.69 -11.76 -10.81
C ASP A 121 -6.56 -10.68 -10.14
N PRO A 122 -7.40 -9.97 -10.92
CA PRO A 122 -8.29 -8.93 -10.41
C PRO A 122 -9.18 -9.38 -9.24
N ARG A 123 -9.38 -10.70 -9.08
CA ARG A 123 -10.19 -11.26 -8.01
C ARG A 123 -9.63 -11.05 -6.60
N TYR A 124 -8.34 -10.79 -6.47
CA TYR A 124 -7.66 -10.66 -5.17
C TYR A 124 -7.24 -9.22 -4.84
N LEU A 125 -7.66 -8.24 -5.63
CA LEU A 125 -7.43 -6.82 -5.33
C LEU A 125 -7.98 -6.47 -3.93
N SER A 126 -7.23 -5.66 -3.18
CA SER A 126 -7.68 -5.17 -1.88
C SER A 126 -8.86 -4.22 -2.07
N VAL A 127 -9.68 -4.05 -1.02
CA VAL A 127 -10.81 -3.11 -1.04
C VAL A 127 -10.32 -1.69 -1.35
N ASP A 128 -9.21 -1.26 -0.74
CA ASP A 128 -8.65 0.07 -0.97
C ASP A 128 -8.14 0.25 -2.41
N LEU A 129 -7.53 -0.78 -2.99
CA LEU A 129 -7.08 -0.75 -4.38
C LEU A 129 -8.26 -0.69 -5.36
N LEU A 130 -9.31 -1.45 -5.10
CA LEU A 130 -10.55 -1.40 -5.89
C LEU A 130 -11.19 -0.01 -5.84
N TYR A 131 -11.23 0.62 -4.66
CA TYR A 131 -11.68 2.01 -4.55
C TYR A 131 -10.77 2.99 -5.28
N ALA A 132 -9.45 2.82 -5.23
CA ALA A 132 -8.50 3.67 -5.95
C ALA A 132 -8.71 3.57 -7.48
N ILE A 133 -8.85 2.36 -8.02
CA ILE A 133 -9.15 2.14 -9.44
C ILE A 133 -10.50 2.76 -9.83
N ALA A 134 -11.52 2.58 -8.98
CA ALA A 134 -12.82 3.18 -9.22
C ALA A 134 -12.74 4.72 -9.28
N ARG A 135 -12.03 5.35 -8.33
CA ARG A 135 -11.79 6.80 -8.33
C ARG A 135 -10.97 7.26 -9.53
N ALA A 136 -10.04 6.43 -10.03
CA ALA A 136 -9.22 6.73 -11.21
C ALA A 136 -10.06 6.98 -12.48
N HIS A 137 -11.17 6.27 -12.59
CA HIS A 137 -12.03 6.27 -13.78
C HIS A 137 -13.44 6.83 -13.52
N ASP A 138 -13.67 7.46 -12.35
CA ASP A 138 -15.00 7.91 -11.91
C ASP A 138 -16.08 6.81 -12.00
N MET A 139 -15.71 5.56 -11.69
CA MET A 139 -16.64 4.43 -11.72
C MET A 139 -17.72 4.63 -10.65
N ALA A 140 -18.98 4.53 -11.04
CA ALA A 140 -20.09 4.57 -10.10
C ALA A 140 -20.09 3.30 -9.25
N LEU A 141 -19.82 3.46 -7.95
CA LEU A 141 -19.86 2.36 -7.00
C LEU A 141 -21.23 2.27 -6.32
N PRO A 142 -21.68 1.06 -5.92
CA PRO A 142 -22.92 0.89 -5.18
C PRO A 142 -22.91 1.69 -3.86
N ALA A 143 -24.02 2.34 -3.55
CA ALA A 143 -24.16 3.13 -2.34
C ALA A 143 -24.08 2.26 -1.06
N GLY A 144 -23.63 2.87 0.04
CA GLY A 144 -23.43 2.20 1.33
C GLY A 144 -22.01 1.65 1.49
N SER A 145 -21.86 0.59 2.28
CA SER A 145 -20.60 -0.14 2.46
C SER A 145 -20.69 -1.46 1.68
N PRO A 146 -20.48 -1.46 0.35
CA PRO A 146 -20.59 -2.68 -0.46
C PRO A 146 -19.60 -3.74 0.03
N THR A 147 -20.01 -5.01 -0.08
CA THR A 147 -19.09 -6.11 0.21
C THR A 147 -17.94 -6.09 -0.80
N ARG A 148 -16.80 -6.67 -0.42
CA ARG A 148 -15.63 -6.79 -1.29
C ARG A 148 -16.00 -7.42 -2.64
N ASP A 149 -16.86 -8.44 -2.64
CA ASP A 149 -17.25 -9.14 -3.86
C ASP A 149 -18.05 -8.26 -4.82
N ILE A 150 -18.96 -7.44 -4.30
CA ILE A 150 -19.74 -6.48 -5.09
C ILE A 150 -18.81 -5.42 -5.67
N LEU A 151 -17.96 -4.81 -4.84
CA LEU A 151 -17.01 -3.78 -5.27
C LEU A 151 -16.08 -4.31 -6.37
N ARG A 152 -15.52 -5.51 -6.14
CA ARG A 152 -14.68 -6.23 -7.10
C ARG A 152 -15.42 -6.44 -8.41
N GLN A 153 -16.63 -7.00 -8.36
CA GLN A 153 -17.43 -7.23 -9.56
C GLN A 153 -17.65 -5.93 -10.34
N THR A 154 -18.11 -4.87 -9.67
CA THR A 154 -18.35 -3.55 -10.28
C THR A 154 -17.10 -3.01 -10.97
N VAL A 155 -15.94 -3.08 -10.32
CA VAL A 155 -14.69 -2.56 -10.88
C VAL A 155 -14.16 -3.43 -12.01
N THR A 156 -14.11 -4.75 -11.84
CA THR A 156 -13.48 -5.66 -12.82
C THR A 156 -14.32 -5.90 -14.08
N GLU A 157 -15.64 -5.69 -14.00
CA GLU A 157 -16.53 -5.77 -15.16
C GLU A 157 -16.68 -4.41 -15.88
N HIS A 158 -16.11 -3.33 -15.32
CA HIS A 158 -16.18 -2.01 -15.93
C HIS A 158 -15.31 -1.94 -17.20
N PRO A 159 -15.77 -1.32 -18.31
CA PRO A 159 -15.00 -1.26 -19.57
C PRO A 159 -13.64 -0.58 -19.48
N LEU A 160 -13.46 0.31 -18.50
CA LEU A 160 -12.19 1.01 -18.26
C LEU A 160 -11.26 0.26 -17.30
N PHE A 161 -11.62 -0.94 -16.86
CA PHE A 161 -10.74 -1.74 -16.03
C PHE A 161 -9.49 -2.16 -16.80
N GLY A 162 -8.30 -1.79 -16.29
CA GLY A 162 -7.01 -2.06 -16.93
C GLY A 162 -6.59 -1.00 -17.96
N GLU A 163 -7.44 -0.01 -18.25
CA GLU A 163 -7.06 1.14 -19.07
C GLU A 163 -6.19 2.11 -18.26
N GLU A 164 -5.26 2.80 -18.93
CA GLU A 164 -4.43 3.79 -18.26
C GLU A 164 -5.29 5.00 -17.83
N PRO A 165 -5.26 5.40 -16.54
CA PRO A 165 -6.04 6.53 -16.09
C PRO A 165 -5.47 7.83 -16.67
N LYS A 166 -6.36 8.74 -17.08
CA LYS A 166 -5.95 10.09 -17.49
C LYS A 166 -5.35 10.84 -16.31
N LEU A 167 -4.39 11.72 -16.59
CA LEU A 167 -3.90 12.67 -15.61
C LEU A 167 -4.99 13.69 -15.29
N ARG A 168 -5.41 13.76 -14.03
CA ARG A 168 -6.43 14.69 -13.54
C ARG A 168 -5.76 15.76 -12.68
N LEU A 169 -5.93 17.01 -13.08
CA LEU A 169 -5.28 18.17 -12.47
C LEU A 169 -6.33 19.18 -12.00
N LEU A 170 -6.12 19.75 -10.83
CA LEU A 170 -6.86 20.91 -10.37
C LEU A 170 -6.09 22.17 -10.77
N PHE A 171 -6.63 22.93 -11.71
CA PHE A 171 -6.09 24.22 -12.10
C PHE A 171 -6.56 25.31 -11.15
N ILE A 172 -5.61 25.92 -10.44
CA ILE A 172 -5.85 27.08 -9.59
C ILE A 172 -5.32 28.30 -10.34
N PRO A 173 -6.20 29.14 -10.91
CA PRO A 173 -5.78 30.30 -11.68
C PRO A 173 -5.10 31.35 -10.80
N GLN A 174 -4.31 32.22 -11.44
CA GLN A 174 -3.70 33.39 -10.78
C GLN A 174 -4.76 34.42 -10.36
N SER A 175 -5.81 34.58 -11.18
CA SER A 175 -6.86 35.56 -10.92
C SER A 175 -7.88 35.02 -9.92
N GLU A 176 -8.25 35.82 -8.93
CA GLU A 176 -9.38 35.48 -8.05
C GLU A 176 -10.75 35.60 -8.73
N THR A 177 -10.82 36.17 -9.94
CA THR A 177 -12.08 36.23 -10.70
C THR A 177 -12.33 35.01 -11.58
N GLU A 178 -11.30 34.20 -11.84
CA GLU A 178 -11.43 32.96 -12.60
C GLU A 178 -11.70 31.81 -11.63
N ASP A 179 -12.60 30.90 -11.98
CA ASP A 179 -12.92 29.75 -11.14
C ASP A 179 -11.85 28.67 -11.23
N VAL A 180 -11.68 27.93 -10.12
CA VAL A 180 -10.86 26.71 -10.11
C VAL A 180 -11.55 25.67 -10.99
N ARG A 181 -10.77 24.93 -11.80
CA ARG A 181 -11.33 23.93 -12.74
C ARG A 181 -10.53 22.63 -12.77
N GLN A 182 -11.22 21.55 -13.12
CA GLN A 182 -10.61 20.25 -13.38
C GLN A 182 -10.10 20.20 -14.82
N ILE A 183 -8.89 19.68 -15.01
CA ILE A 183 -8.28 19.45 -16.31
C ILE A 183 -7.93 17.97 -16.41
N GLU A 184 -8.28 17.35 -17.54
CA GLU A 184 -7.87 15.98 -17.86
C GLU A 184 -6.88 16.00 -19.03
N LEU A 185 -5.74 15.33 -18.86
CA LEU A 185 -4.72 15.17 -19.89
C LEU A 185 -4.40 13.69 -20.09
N VAL A 186 -4.03 13.35 -21.33
CA VAL A 186 -3.38 12.06 -21.61
C VAL A 186 -1.89 12.23 -21.31
N ARG A 187 -1.33 11.29 -20.55
CA ARG A 187 0.08 11.27 -20.22
C ARG A 187 0.86 10.71 -21.42
N ASP A 188 1.57 11.58 -22.10
CA ASP A 188 2.44 11.25 -23.21
C ASP A 188 3.75 12.05 -23.12
N GLN A 189 4.58 11.99 -24.15
CA GLN A 189 5.91 12.61 -24.16
C GLN A 189 5.84 14.15 -24.10
N ASP A 190 4.70 14.75 -24.46
CA ASP A 190 4.52 16.20 -24.52
C ASP A 190 3.82 16.77 -23.28
N ILE A 191 3.71 15.98 -22.20
CA ILE A 191 2.94 16.37 -21.02
C ILE A 191 3.43 17.67 -20.38
N GLU A 192 4.74 17.87 -20.31
CA GLU A 192 5.34 19.10 -19.76
C GLU A 192 5.01 20.32 -20.62
N GLN A 193 5.04 20.18 -21.95
CA GLN A 193 4.66 21.27 -22.86
C GLN A 193 3.17 21.63 -22.72
N LYS A 194 2.30 20.63 -22.59
CA LYS A 194 0.86 20.86 -22.35
C LYS A 194 0.62 21.57 -21.01
N ILE A 195 1.33 21.17 -19.96
CA ILE A 195 1.27 21.82 -18.65
C ILE A 195 1.79 23.26 -18.74
N ALA A 196 2.93 23.48 -19.41
CA ALA A 196 3.50 24.81 -19.63
C ALA A 196 2.53 25.74 -20.37
N GLN A 197 1.86 25.24 -21.42
CA GLN A 197 0.85 25.97 -22.15
C GLN A 197 -0.35 26.35 -21.27
N LEU A 198 -0.82 25.44 -20.40
CA LEU A 198 -1.93 25.71 -19.47
C LEU A 198 -1.57 26.75 -18.40
N LEU A 199 -0.32 26.75 -17.94
CA LEU A 199 0.22 27.72 -17.00
C LEU A 199 0.63 29.04 -17.68
N GLY A 200 0.72 29.04 -19.02
CA GLY A 200 1.15 30.16 -19.83
C GLY A 200 2.61 30.52 -19.61
N CYS A 201 3.49 29.52 -19.42
CA CYS A 201 4.93 29.68 -19.21
C CYS A 201 5.75 28.87 -20.23
N GLU A 202 7.06 29.10 -20.29
CA GLU A 202 7.98 28.36 -21.16
C GLU A 202 8.56 27.13 -20.49
N LEU A 203 8.92 27.25 -19.22
CA LEU A 203 9.50 26.19 -18.39
C LEU A 203 8.58 25.92 -17.20
N VAL A 204 8.48 24.65 -16.84
CA VAL A 204 7.66 24.17 -15.73
C VAL A 204 8.51 23.36 -14.78
N ASP A 205 8.17 23.46 -13.50
CA ASP A 205 8.71 22.61 -12.46
C ASP A 205 7.57 21.98 -11.64
N ALA A 206 7.84 20.82 -11.06
CA ALA A 206 6.90 20.08 -10.24
C ALA A 206 7.44 19.95 -8.81
N VAL A 207 6.75 20.57 -7.86
CA VAL A 207 7.16 20.55 -6.45
C VAL A 207 6.22 19.65 -5.64
N MET A 208 6.80 18.70 -4.91
CA MET A 208 6.04 17.81 -4.04
C MET A 208 5.50 18.55 -2.81
N LEU A 209 4.18 18.55 -2.64
CA LEU A 209 3.49 19.11 -1.47
C LEU A 209 3.23 18.06 -0.39
N HIS A 210 2.98 16.82 -0.78
CA HIS A 210 2.71 15.72 0.14
C HIS A 210 3.14 14.39 -0.48
N SER A 211 3.57 13.46 0.36
CA SER A 211 3.87 12.06 0.03
C SER A 211 3.83 11.25 1.32
N GLN A 212 2.76 10.48 1.49
CA GLN A 212 2.60 9.61 2.65
C GLN A 212 3.78 8.65 2.80
N GLY A 213 4.40 8.24 1.68
CA GLY A 213 5.54 7.32 1.69
C GLY A 213 6.83 7.87 2.31
N GLN A 214 7.02 9.19 2.35
CA GLN A 214 8.18 9.76 3.03
C GLN A 214 8.02 9.75 4.57
N ILE A 215 6.79 9.90 5.07
CA ILE A 215 6.47 9.87 6.52
C ILE A 215 6.28 8.46 7.05
N ALA A 216 5.72 7.54 6.26
CA ALA A 216 5.38 6.18 6.69
C ALA A 216 6.59 5.32 7.12
N LYS A 217 7.83 5.81 6.98
CA LYS A 217 9.00 5.27 7.68
C LYS A 217 8.88 5.31 9.22
N ALA A 218 7.97 6.11 9.78
CA ALA A 218 7.81 6.31 11.22
C ALA A 218 6.55 5.69 11.87
N LYS A 219 5.61 5.13 11.10
CA LYS A 219 4.40 4.48 11.66
C LYS A 219 4.17 3.11 11.00
N ASN A 220 4.36 2.04 11.78
CA ASN A 220 4.07 0.65 11.44
C ASN A 220 2.56 0.43 11.30
N GLN A 221 2.02 0.67 10.11
CA GLN A 221 0.74 0.08 9.72
C GLN A 221 0.94 -0.57 8.35
N ASP A 222 1.18 -1.87 8.41
CA ASP A 222 1.47 -2.75 7.28
C ASP A 222 0.17 -3.23 6.66
N VAL A 223 0.05 -3.07 5.33
CA VAL A 223 -0.88 -3.83 4.48
C VAL A 223 -0.05 -4.32 3.29
N GLY A 224 -0.04 -5.62 3.07
CA GLY A 224 1.20 -6.25 2.66
C GLY A 224 1.55 -6.27 1.16
N ILE A 225 0.81 -5.73 0.16
CA ILE A 225 1.23 -5.83 -1.29
C ILE A 225 2.21 -4.72 -1.66
N GLY A 226 2.73 -4.06 -0.64
CA GLY A 226 3.08 -2.67 -0.72
C GLY A 226 1.96 -1.81 -0.15
N ARG A 227 2.35 -0.67 0.41
CA ARG A 227 1.41 0.30 0.95
C ARG A 227 0.86 1.13 -0.21
N LEU A 228 -0.44 1.42 -0.17
CA LEU A 228 -0.98 2.51 -0.98
C LEU A 228 -0.35 3.80 -0.45
N HIS A 229 0.18 4.58 -1.38
CA HIS A 229 0.74 5.86 -1.07
C HIS A 229 0.04 6.92 -1.90
N GLU A 230 -0.34 7.99 -1.22
CA GLU A 230 -0.84 9.19 -1.84
C GLU A 230 0.29 10.23 -1.87
N SER A 231 0.45 10.88 -3.02
CA SER A 231 1.26 12.09 -3.14
C SER A 231 0.45 13.23 -3.76
N TYR A 232 0.82 14.45 -3.39
CA TYR A 232 0.34 15.67 -3.99
C TYR A 232 1.53 16.40 -4.58
N GLU A 233 1.45 16.71 -5.86
CA GLU A 233 2.50 17.38 -6.63
C GLU A 233 1.92 18.64 -7.27
N LEU A 234 2.68 19.72 -7.22
CA LEU A 234 2.26 21.03 -7.70
C LEU A 234 3.13 21.45 -8.87
N TRP A 235 2.52 21.53 -10.04
CA TRP A 235 3.15 22.04 -11.25
C TRP A 235 2.99 23.57 -11.31
N MET A 236 4.09 24.25 -11.58
CA MET A 236 4.17 25.70 -11.66
C MET A 236 5.21 26.16 -12.67
N ASP A 237 5.13 27.43 -13.04
CA ASP A 237 6.20 28.14 -13.77
C ASP A 237 7.47 28.13 -12.91
N ASP A 238 8.59 27.66 -13.48
CA ASP A 238 9.88 27.54 -12.77
C ASP A 238 10.40 28.90 -12.28
N MET A 239 10.03 29.97 -12.99
CA MET A 239 10.36 31.35 -12.68
C MET A 239 9.18 32.10 -12.04
N ALA A 240 8.18 31.39 -11.52
CA ALA A 240 6.97 31.98 -10.95
C ALA A 240 7.27 33.06 -9.90
N VAL A 241 8.23 32.81 -9.00
CA VAL A 241 8.60 33.76 -7.93
C VAL A 241 9.11 35.09 -8.48
N TYR A 242 9.81 35.06 -9.61
CA TYR A 242 10.44 36.24 -10.22
C TYR A 242 9.50 36.97 -11.18
N ASN A 243 8.64 36.23 -11.89
CA ASN A 243 7.90 36.73 -13.05
C ASN A 243 6.39 36.78 -12.87
N ARG A 244 5.85 36.22 -11.78
CA ARG A 244 4.41 36.13 -11.53
C ARG A 244 4.04 36.83 -10.24
N PRO A 245 2.84 37.44 -10.17
CA PRO A 245 2.32 37.95 -8.91
C PRO A 245 2.01 36.81 -7.93
N LEU A 246 1.89 37.18 -6.66
CA LEU A 246 1.46 36.25 -5.61
C LEU A 246 0.05 35.73 -5.90
N ASN A 247 -0.14 34.43 -5.84
CA ASN A 247 -1.44 33.78 -5.93
C ASN A 247 -1.95 33.48 -4.53
N GLU A 248 -2.74 34.42 -3.98
CA GLU A 248 -3.28 34.33 -2.62
C GLU A 248 -4.23 33.14 -2.45
N ARG A 249 -5.03 32.83 -3.48
CA ARG A 249 -5.91 31.66 -3.47
C ARG A 249 -5.11 30.37 -3.39
N ALA A 250 -4.13 30.18 -4.28
CA ALA A 250 -3.28 28.99 -4.26
C ALA A 250 -2.51 28.89 -2.94
N SER A 251 -1.96 30.00 -2.45
CA SER A 251 -1.22 30.02 -1.18
C SER A 251 -2.08 29.55 -0.01
N ARG A 252 -3.34 29.99 0.04
CA ARG A 252 -4.32 29.60 1.06
C ARG A 252 -4.75 28.15 0.93
N LEU A 253 -5.25 27.73 -0.24
CA LEU A 253 -5.77 26.38 -0.47
C LEU A 253 -4.69 25.30 -0.27
N LEU A 254 -3.47 25.57 -0.72
CA LEU A 254 -2.38 24.60 -0.67
C LEU A 254 -1.63 24.63 0.66
N HIS A 255 -1.97 25.55 1.57
CA HIS A 255 -1.22 25.83 2.80
C HIS A 255 0.29 26.00 2.51
N ARG A 256 0.61 26.73 1.43
CA ARG A 256 1.96 27.01 0.95
C ARG A 256 2.10 28.51 0.73
N PRO A 257 2.64 29.26 1.72
CA PRO A 257 2.86 30.69 1.56
C PRO A 257 3.72 30.99 0.34
N GLN A 258 3.54 32.17 -0.24
CA GLN A 258 4.35 32.64 -1.37
C GLN A 258 4.25 31.75 -2.61
N THR A 259 3.07 31.18 -2.88
CA THR A 259 2.81 30.51 -4.16
C THR A 259 2.48 31.57 -5.20
N HIS A 260 3.28 31.67 -6.24
CA HIS A 260 3.14 32.67 -7.31
C HIS A 260 2.67 32.00 -8.60
N GLY A 261 1.97 32.75 -9.46
CA GLY A 261 1.49 32.23 -10.74
C GLY A 261 0.23 31.36 -10.64
N PRO A 262 -0.38 31.03 -11.80
CA PRO A 262 -1.31 29.91 -11.86
C PRO A 262 -0.58 28.60 -11.54
N VAL A 263 -1.29 27.62 -11.00
CA VAL A 263 -0.71 26.32 -10.63
C VAL A 263 -1.64 25.17 -10.98
N LEU A 264 -1.06 23.99 -11.20
CA LEU A 264 -1.78 22.74 -11.44
C LEU A 264 -1.43 21.74 -10.34
N LEU A 265 -2.45 21.32 -9.58
CA LEU A 265 -2.28 20.33 -8.52
C LEU A 265 -2.65 18.94 -9.03
N GLN A 266 -1.78 17.97 -8.77
CA GLN A 266 -1.94 16.56 -9.06
C GLN A 266 -1.99 15.77 -7.75
N LYS A 267 -2.93 14.82 -7.66
CA LYS A 267 -2.95 13.80 -6.61
C LYS A 267 -2.73 12.43 -7.23
N THR A 268 -1.68 11.75 -6.81
CA THR A 268 -1.29 10.43 -7.33
C THR A 268 -1.47 9.39 -6.24
N THR A 269 -2.15 8.30 -6.57
CA THR A 269 -2.19 7.09 -5.75
C THR A 269 -1.36 6.01 -6.41
N MET A 270 -0.42 5.45 -5.67
CA MET A 270 0.56 4.47 -6.17
C MET A 270 0.73 3.32 -5.21
N MET A 271 1.10 2.14 -5.73
CA MET A 271 1.47 0.99 -4.93
C MET A 271 2.98 0.87 -4.88
N ARG A 272 3.58 0.99 -3.70
CA ARG A 272 5.02 0.78 -3.52
C ARG A 272 5.29 -0.60 -2.95
N ARG A 273 5.92 -1.48 -3.74
CA ARG A 273 6.47 -2.76 -3.25
C ARG A 273 7.80 -2.45 -2.53
N ASP A 274 7.95 -2.88 -1.28
CA ASP A 274 9.12 -2.49 -0.46
C ASP A 274 10.44 -3.12 -0.96
N LYS A 275 11.54 -2.37 -0.78
CA LYS A 275 12.94 -2.58 -1.25
C LYS A 275 13.33 -2.01 -2.63
N SER A 276 12.98 -0.75 -2.92
CA SER A 276 13.79 0.05 -3.85
C SER A 276 14.44 1.24 -3.13
N PRO A 277 15.79 1.35 -3.10
CA PRO A 277 16.47 2.55 -2.63
C PRO A 277 16.32 3.74 -3.59
N LEU A 278 15.68 3.54 -4.75
CA LEU A 278 15.35 4.55 -5.74
C LEU A 278 13.84 4.54 -5.97
N ALA A 279 13.15 5.55 -5.44
CA ALA A 279 11.70 5.65 -5.48
C ALA A 279 11.19 6.09 -6.87
N ASN A 280 11.37 5.30 -7.94
CA ASN A 280 11.06 5.85 -9.28
C ASN A 280 9.91 5.23 -10.07
N SER A 281 9.25 4.15 -9.63
CA SER A 281 7.93 3.79 -10.20
C SER A 281 7.24 2.71 -9.37
N GLY A 282 6.85 3.03 -8.13
CA GLY A 282 5.74 2.30 -7.54
C GLY A 282 4.56 2.43 -8.51
N GLU A 283 4.05 1.32 -9.03
CA GLU A 283 3.08 1.28 -10.13
C GLU A 283 1.96 2.29 -9.83
N ILE A 284 1.85 3.34 -10.66
CA ILE A 284 0.81 4.36 -10.51
C ILE A 284 -0.52 3.68 -10.75
N ILE A 285 -1.43 3.84 -9.80
CA ILE A 285 -2.77 3.26 -9.87
C ILE A 285 -3.75 4.29 -10.41
N SER A 286 -3.65 5.55 -9.95
CA SER A 286 -4.63 6.57 -10.30
C SER A 286 -4.12 8.00 -10.14
N PHE A 287 -4.66 8.89 -10.97
CA PHE A 287 -4.64 10.32 -10.78
C PHE A 287 -6.03 10.78 -10.33
N GLU A 288 -6.17 11.12 -9.05
CA GLU A 288 -7.49 11.38 -8.45
C GLU A 288 -7.89 12.85 -8.61
N ARG A 289 -9.21 13.10 -8.72
CA ARG A 289 -9.74 14.47 -8.71
C ARG A 289 -9.54 15.07 -7.32
N VAL A 290 -8.86 16.20 -7.26
CA VAL A 290 -8.76 17.00 -6.03
C VAL A 290 -9.77 18.13 -6.11
N THR A 291 -10.49 18.40 -5.03
CA THR A 291 -11.48 19.49 -4.98
C THR A 291 -11.05 20.59 -4.01
N GLU A 292 -11.61 21.80 -4.17
CA GLU A 292 -11.39 22.86 -3.17
C GLU A 292 -11.89 22.46 -1.78
N ASP A 293 -12.97 21.68 -1.69
CA ASP A 293 -13.50 21.19 -0.42
C ASP A 293 -12.49 20.23 0.26
N GLU A 294 -11.85 19.36 -0.50
CA GLU A 294 -10.78 18.49 0.00
C GLU A 294 -9.60 19.33 0.52
N LEU A 295 -9.16 20.34 -0.23
CA LEU A 295 -8.07 21.24 0.18
C LEU A 295 -8.42 22.08 1.41
N ASN A 296 -9.69 22.40 1.59
CA ASN A 296 -10.17 23.13 2.76
C ASN A 296 -10.48 22.23 3.97
N SER A 297 -10.47 20.90 3.80
CA SER A 297 -10.78 19.96 4.87
C SER A 297 -9.75 19.97 5.99
N ASP A 298 -10.20 19.69 7.20
CA ASP A 298 -9.31 19.56 8.37
C ASP A 298 -8.31 18.40 8.21
N ASP A 299 -8.71 17.34 7.49
CA ASP A 299 -7.83 16.21 7.19
C ASP A 299 -6.65 16.64 6.30
N TYR A 300 -6.93 17.35 5.20
CA TYR A 300 -5.86 17.87 4.34
C TYR A 300 -4.94 18.84 5.09
N LYS A 301 -5.51 19.77 5.85
CA LYS A 301 -4.76 20.72 6.69
C LYS A 301 -3.81 20.02 7.65
N LYS A 302 -4.34 19.06 8.41
CA LYS A 302 -3.55 18.27 9.35
C LYS A 302 -2.44 17.49 8.64
N ARG A 303 -2.73 16.87 7.50
CA ARG A 303 -1.72 16.17 6.69
C ARG A 303 -0.62 17.11 6.20
N ARG A 304 -0.95 18.35 5.82
CA ARG A 304 0.04 19.36 5.40
C ARG A 304 0.89 19.83 6.57
N GLU A 305 0.30 20.06 7.73
CA GLU A 305 1.04 20.41 8.95
C GLU A 305 2.03 19.31 9.36
N GLU A 306 1.59 18.04 9.41
CA GLU A 306 2.46 16.91 9.71
C GLU A 306 3.65 16.82 8.75
N TRP A 307 3.43 17.16 7.48
CA TRP A 307 4.45 17.13 6.43
C TRP A 307 5.51 18.21 6.56
N LEU A 308 5.09 19.45 6.82
CA LEU A 308 6.02 20.57 7.03
C LEU A 308 6.90 20.33 8.26
N HIS A 309 6.33 19.77 9.34
CA HIS A 309 7.11 19.41 10.53
C HIS A 309 8.13 18.31 10.24
N TYR A 310 7.76 17.30 9.44
CA TYR A 310 8.70 16.23 9.07
C TYR A 310 9.90 16.78 8.29
N GLN A 311 9.68 17.67 7.31
CA GLN A 311 10.76 18.33 6.58
C GLN A 311 11.70 19.14 7.49
N GLY A 312 11.19 19.77 8.55
CA GLY A 312 12.01 20.48 9.53
C GLY A 312 12.86 19.57 10.43
N THR A 313 12.52 18.28 10.53
CA THR A 313 13.23 17.28 11.36
C THR A 313 14.12 16.33 10.56
N ALA A 314 13.92 16.24 9.25
CA ALA A 314 14.76 15.47 8.36
C ALA A 314 16.10 16.20 8.18
N ASP A 315 17.18 15.50 8.55
CA ASP A 315 18.58 15.94 8.47
C ASP A 315 18.83 16.83 7.23
N THR A 316 19.12 18.10 7.47
CA THR A 316 19.31 19.19 6.50
C THR A 316 20.47 18.97 5.51
N SER A 317 21.04 17.77 5.45
CA SER A 317 22.21 17.44 4.63
C SER A 317 21.89 16.95 3.21
N MET A 318 20.61 16.81 2.81
CA MET A 318 20.29 16.29 1.46
C MET A 318 19.34 17.12 0.58
N PHE A 319 18.80 18.24 1.05
CA PHE A 319 18.04 19.15 0.18
C PHE A 319 18.42 20.60 0.47
N THR A 320 19.54 21.01 -0.10
CA THR A 320 19.78 22.43 -0.35
C THR A 320 18.75 22.89 -1.37
N VAL A 321 17.68 23.52 -0.88
CA VAL A 321 16.82 24.38 -1.67
C VAL A 321 17.73 25.47 -2.24
N VAL A 322 17.89 25.48 -3.56
CA VAL A 322 18.39 26.66 -4.26
C VAL A 322 17.21 27.63 -4.30
N LEU A 323 17.34 28.72 -3.55
CA LEU A 323 16.45 29.87 -3.53
C LEU A 323 16.38 30.57 -4.89
#